data_AF-A0A1H8PAC2-F1
#
_entry.id   AF-A0A1H8PAC2-F1
#
_cell.length_a   1.000
_cell.length_b   1.000
_cell.length_c   1.000
_cell.angle_alpha   90.00
_cell.angle_beta   90.00
_cell.angle_gamma   90.00
#
_symmetry.space_group_name_H-M   'P 1'
#
loop_
_entity.id
_entity.type
_entity.pdbx_description
1 polymer ?
#
loop_
_entity_poly.entity_id
_entity_poly.type
_entity_poly.pdbx_seq_one_letter_code
_entity_poly.pdbx_strand_id
1 'polypeptide(L)'
;MSASSRAPPDSSDSPAAPDSTSQRSSGTRRRLLAVLVLAVVPWSVQTFVGGGATFVFPWGLLTVDPLHVTTLADFLLFTQGLPDYILAWPLGVACYLVAVGSVAVGAATGREDARLTAVALVLAGVTQLELARGFSTQPGRVAWPLGALLLWGVAWYVYRWPVRPESGDGDGES
;
A
#
# COMPACT_ATOMS: atom_id res chain seq x y z
N MET A 1 -8.39 -46.52 59.30
CA MET A 1 -7.30 -45.70 58.74
C MET A 1 -6.83 -46.37 57.45
N SER A 2 -7.15 -45.81 56.29
CA SER A 2 -6.47 -46.05 55.00
C SER A 2 -6.83 -44.88 54.08
N ALA A 3 -5.92 -43.91 53.97
CA ALA A 3 -6.02 -42.81 53.03
C ALA A 3 -5.35 -43.26 51.72
N SER A 4 -6.13 -43.37 50.66
CA SER A 4 -5.62 -43.62 49.31
C SER A 4 -5.11 -42.29 48.76
N SER A 5 -3.78 -42.13 48.72
CA SER A 5 -3.11 -40.93 48.22
C SER A 5 -3.12 -40.97 46.68
N ARG A 6 -3.94 -40.09 46.07
CA ARG A 6 -4.03 -39.91 44.62
C ARG A 6 -2.92 -38.94 44.19
N ALA A 7 -1.96 -39.42 43.41
CA ALA A 7 -0.93 -38.59 42.79
C ALA A 7 -1.57 -37.54 41.84
N PRO A 8 -1.03 -36.30 41.78
CA PRO A 8 -1.49 -35.31 40.82
C PRO A 8 -1.08 -35.69 39.38
N PRO A 9 -1.93 -35.43 38.37
CA PRO A 9 -1.55 -35.61 36.98
C PRO A 9 -0.48 -34.60 36.57
N ASP A 10 0.46 -35.11 35.77
CA ASP A 10 1.60 -34.43 35.16
C ASP A 10 1.17 -33.19 34.36
N SER A 11 1.67 -32.01 34.76
CA SER A 11 1.43 -30.72 34.12
C SER A 11 2.47 -30.45 33.04
N SER A 12 2.64 -31.36 32.08
CA SER A 12 3.77 -31.33 31.14
C SER A 12 3.33 -31.58 29.70
N ASP A 13 2.61 -30.63 29.09
CA ASP A 13 2.77 -30.21 27.68
C ASP A 13 1.67 -29.21 27.31
N SER A 14 1.86 -27.95 27.69
CA SER A 14 1.16 -26.85 27.01
C SER A 14 2.11 -26.39 25.91
N PRO A 15 1.83 -26.65 24.61
CA PRO A 15 2.72 -26.26 23.53
C PRO A 15 2.88 -24.74 23.60
N ALA A 16 4.10 -24.29 23.88
CA ALA A 16 4.45 -22.89 24.04
C ALA A 16 3.83 -22.07 22.89
N ALA A 17 2.80 -21.29 23.24
CA ALA A 17 2.11 -20.44 22.28
C ALA A 17 3.17 -19.54 21.62
N PRO A 18 3.34 -19.60 20.29
CA PRO A 18 4.41 -18.89 19.61
C PRO A 18 4.34 -17.39 19.94
N ASP A 19 5.48 -16.83 20.33
CA ASP A 19 5.65 -15.45 20.79
C ASP A 19 4.88 -14.44 19.93
N SER A 20 3.80 -13.91 20.51
CA SER A 20 2.91 -12.94 19.86
C SER A 20 3.61 -11.63 19.48
N THR A 21 4.80 -11.38 20.02
CA THR A 21 5.71 -10.28 19.68
C THR A 21 6.43 -10.51 18.35
N SER A 22 6.93 -11.73 18.11
CA SER A 22 7.61 -12.10 16.86
C SER A 22 6.66 -12.05 15.67
N GLN A 23 5.42 -12.57 15.83
CA GLN A 23 4.41 -12.52 14.77
C GLN A 23 3.99 -11.09 14.42
N ARG A 24 3.78 -10.21 15.41
CA ARG A 24 3.43 -8.79 15.18
C ARG A 24 4.53 -8.04 14.42
N SER A 25 5.79 -8.22 14.82
CA SER A 25 6.92 -7.53 14.18
C SER A 25 7.08 -7.93 12.70
N SER A 26 6.88 -9.21 12.38
CA SER A 26 6.97 -9.73 11.01
C SER A 26 5.86 -9.16 10.11
N GLY A 27 4.64 -9.02 10.65
CA GLY A 27 3.51 -8.38 9.98
C GLY A 27 3.81 -6.91 9.65
N THR A 28 4.24 -6.12 10.62
CA THR A 28 4.58 -4.69 10.43
C THR A 28 5.68 -4.49 9.38
N ARG A 29 6.76 -5.27 9.46
CA ARG A 29 7.87 -5.16 8.49
C ARG A 29 7.42 -5.47 7.07
N ARG A 30 6.57 -6.49 6.90
CA ARG A 30 5.99 -6.85 5.59
C ARG A 30 5.11 -5.73 5.03
N ARG A 31 4.31 -5.05 5.87
CA ARG A 31 3.50 -3.89 5.45
C ARG A 31 4.36 -2.73 5.01
N LEU A 32 5.38 -2.38 5.80
CA LEU A 32 6.33 -1.32 5.47
C LEU A 32 7.02 -1.61 4.14
N LEU A 33 7.53 -2.84 3.95
CA LEU A 33 8.18 -3.24 2.69
C LEU A 33 7.20 -3.18 1.50
N ALA A 34 5.97 -3.65 1.67
CA ALA A 34 4.96 -3.59 0.61
C ALA A 34 4.67 -2.16 0.17
N VAL A 35 4.55 -1.22 1.12
CA VAL A 35 4.38 0.20 0.80
C VAL A 35 5.64 0.75 0.16
N LEU A 36 6.83 0.53 0.73
CA LEU A 36 8.09 1.05 0.18
C LEU A 36 8.39 0.58 -1.25
N VAL A 37 8.03 -0.66 -1.61
CA VAL A 37 8.18 -1.17 -2.98
C VAL A 37 7.38 -0.31 -3.97
N LEU A 38 6.22 0.24 -3.57
CA LEU A 38 5.46 1.14 -4.42
C LEU A 38 6.23 2.45 -4.72
N ALA A 39 7.21 2.85 -3.91
CA ALA A 39 8.04 4.03 -4.21
C ALA A 39 8.96 3.83 -5.41
N VAL A 40 9.39 2.58 -5.66
CA VAL A 40 10.43 2.25 -6.65
C VAL A 40 9.87 1.59 -7.92
N VAL A 41 8.63 1.11 -7.90
CA VAL A 41 7.97 0.54 -9.07
C VAL A 41 7.32 1.65 -9.88
N PRO A 42 7.37 1.61 -11.24
CA PRO A 42 6.67 2.58 -12.06
C PRO A 42 5.16 2.49 -11.86
N TRP A 43 4.55 3.64 -11.53
CA TRP A 43 3.12 3.82 -11.37
C TRP A 43 2.38 3.99 -12.70
N SER A 44 3.06 4.45 -13.75
CA SER A 44 2.47 4.49 -15.08
C SER A 44 3.53 4.30 -16.13
N VAL A 45 3.18 3.63 -17.22
CA VAL A 45 4.05 3.46 -18.37
C VAL A 45 3.34 4.09 -19.55
N GLN A 46 3.98 5.07 -20.16
CA GLN A 46 3.49 5.75 -21.35
C GLN A 46 4.31 5.27 -22.55
N THR A 47 3.62 4.73 -23.56
CA THR A 47 4.24 4.26 -24.80
C THR A 47 3.80 5.12 -25.97
N PHE A 48 4.74 5.46 -26.85
CA PHE A 48 4.49 6.27 -28.05
C PHE A 48 4.54 5.41 -29.32
N VAL A 49 3.64 5.67 -30.28
CA VAL A 49 3.56 4.93 -31.55
C VAL A 49 4.85 5.06 -32.40
N GLY A 50 5.60 6.15 -32.23
CA GLY A 50 6.85 6.43 -32.95
C GLY A 50 8.13 5.87 -32.30
N GLY A 51 8.02 5.13 -31.20
CA GLY A 51 9.16 4.73 -30.36
C GLY A 51 9.35 5.65 -29.15
N GLY A 52 9.93 5.11 -28.09
CA GLY A 52 10.11 5.78 -26.80
C GLY A 52 9.09 5.35 -25.74
N ALA A 53 9.51 5.41 -24.48
CA ALA A 53 8.67 5.16 -23.32
C ALA A 53 8.96 6.19 -22.21
N THR A 54 7.93 6.52 -21.44
CA THR A 54 8.07 7.32 -20.22
C THR A 54 7.49 6.55 -19.05
N PHE A 55 8.33 6.31 -18.06
CA PHE A 55 7.97 5.67 -16.80
C PHE A 55 7.69 6.76 -15.77
N VAL A 56 6.50 6.70 -15.18
CA VAL A 56 6.07 7.62 -14.13
C VAL A 56 6.29 6.93 -12.79
N PHE A 57 7.14 7.51 -11.95
CA PHE A 57 7.35 7.10 -10.58
C PHE A 57 6.68 8.11 -9.63
N PRO A 58 6.50 7.79 -8.35
CA PRO A 58 6.00 8.78 -7.39
C PRO A 58 6.98 9.94 -7.12
N TRP A 59 8.26 9.76 -7.44
CA TRP A 59 9.31 10.77 -7.23
C TRP A 59 9.72 11.53 -8.50
N GLY A 60 9.40 11.01 -9.68
CA GLY A 60 9.87 11.58 -10.94
C GLY A 60 9.40 10.84 -12.18
N LEU A 61 9.73 11.39 -13.33
CA LEU A 61 9.50 10.84 -14.66
C LEU A 61 10.83 10.39 -15.24
N LEU A 62 10.86 9.18 -15.81
CA LEU A 62 11.99 8.65 -16.55
C LEU A 62 11.56 8.45 -18.00
N THR A 63 12.02 9.32 -18.89
CA THR A 63 11.86 9.17 -20.35
C THR A 63 13.09 8.48 -20.89
N VAL A 64 12.94 7.48 -21.77
CA VAL A 64 14.07 6.71 -22.32
C VAL A 64 14.54 7.18 -23.69
N ASP A 65 13.82 8.09 -24.36
CA ASP A 65 14.17 8.55 -25.71
C ASP A 65 13.85 10.06 -25.88
N PRO A 66 14.79 10.97 -25.55
CA PRO A 66 16.11 10.74 -24.96
C PRO A 66 16.05 10.35 -23.48
N LEU A 67 17.11 9.70 -22.96
CA LEU A 67 17.19 9.33 -21.54
C LEU A 67 17.24 10.59 -20.67
N HIS A 68 16.13 10.88 -20.00
CA HIS A 68 15.99 12.07 -19.16
C HIS A 68 15.15 11.77 -17.94
N VAL A 69 15.60 12.27 -16.78
CA VAL A 69 14.91 12.15 -15.51
C VAL A 69 14.42 13.53 -15.11
N THR A 70 13.12 13.68 -14.95
CA THR A 70 12.50 14.92 -14.43
C THR A 70 11.94 14.63 -13.05
N THR A 71 12.46 15.27 -12.01
CA THR A 71 11.93 15.06 -10.67
C THR A 71 10.55 15.70 -10.52
N LEU A 72 9.75 15.21 -9.56
CA LEU A 72 8.46 15.82 -9.24
C LEU A 72 8.61 17.30 -8.85
N ALA A 73 9.67 17.66 -8.12
CA ALA A 73 9.93 19.04 -7.71
C ALA A 73 10.24 19.95 -8.91
N ASP A 74 11.12 19.49 -9.81
CA ASP A 74 11.43 20.21 -11.05
C ASP A 74 10.18 20.34 -11.93
N PHE A 75 9.43 19.24 -12.06
CA PHE A 75 8.18 19.23 -12.80
C PHE A 75 7.20 20.27 -12.25
N LEU A 76 6.98 20.34 -10.93
CA LEU A 76 6.12 21.34 -10.29
C LEU A 76 6.61 22.78 -10.46
N LEU A 77 7.92 23.01 -10.47
CA LEU A 77 8.50 24.33 -10.76
C LEU A 77 8.24 24.74 -12.22
N PHE A 78 8.38 23.82 -13.16
CA PHE A 78 8.18 24.07 -14.58
C PHE A 78 6.71 24.09 -15.01
N THR A 79 5.79 23.53 -14.22
CA THR A 79 4.36 23.39 -14.57
C THR A 79 3.43 24.46 -13.99
N GLN A 80 3.96 25.65 -13.68
CA GLN A 80 3.14 26.84 -13.35
C GLN A 80 2.25 27.22 -14.55
N GLY A 81 1.01 26.69 -14.60
CA GLY A 81 -0.01 27.04 -15.61
C GLY A 81 -0.50 25.91 -16.53
N LEU A 82 -0.23 24.63 -16.22
CA LEU A 82 -0.72 23.49 -17.02
C LEU A 82 -2.06 22.91 -16.52
N PRO A 83 -2.78 22.13 -17.35
CA PRO A 83 -4.16 21.68 -17.08
C PRO A 83 -4.31 20.79 -15.83
N ASP A 84 -5.49 20.82 -15.20
CA ASP A 84 -5.76 20.19 -13.88
C ASP A 84 -5.39 18.69 -13.77
N TYR A 85 -5.42 17.92 -14.86
CA TYR A 85 -5.04 16.50 -14.82
C TYR A 85 -3.57 16.27 -14.44
N ILE A 86 -2.70 17.27 -14.61
CA ILE A 86 -1.30 17.23 -14.18
C ILE A 86 -1.17 17.27 -12.65
N LEU A 87 -2.15 17.84 -11.95
CA LEU A 87 -2.19 17.88 -10.48
C LEU A 87 -2.62 16.53 -9.87
N ALA A 88 -3.20 15.63 -10.65
CA ALA A 88 -3.55 14.29 -10.16
C ALA A 88 -2.31 13.51 -9.71
N TRP A 89 -1.16 13.71 -10.37
CA TRP A 89 0.09 13.05 -9.98
C TRP A 89 0.61 13.48 -8.59
N PRO A 90 0.87 14.78 -8.30
CA PRO A 90 1.30 15.23 -6.98
C PRO A 90 0.26 14.95 -5.90
N LEU A 91 -1.04 15.01 -6.21
CA LEU A 91 -2.10 14.64 -5.26
C LEU A 91 -2.01 13.15 -4.88
N GLY A 92 -1.82 12.27 -5.86
CA GLY A 92 -1.60 10.84 -5.62
C GLY A 92 -0.36 10.56 -4.78
N VAL A 93 0.73 11.31 -5.02
CA VAL A 93 1.95 11.25 -4.21
C VAL A 93 1.67 11.71 -2.77
N ALA A 94 0.92 12.79 -2.57
CA ALA A 94 0.54 13.24 -1.24
C ALA A 94 -0.30 12.18 -0.49
N CYS A 95 -1.28 11.56 -1.15
CA CYS A 95 -2.04 10.45 -0.58
C CYS A 95 -1.14 9.25 -0.23
N TYR A 96 -0.18 8.91 -1.08
CA TYR A 96 0.78 7.86 -0.80
C TYR A 96 1.72 8.20 0.36
N LEU A 97 2.17 9.45 0.50
CA LEU A 97 2.96 9.89 1.65
C LEU A 97 2.17 9.80 2.96
N VAL A 98 0.85 10.08 2.94
CA VAL A 98 -0.03 9.84 4.09
C VAL A 98 -0.06 8.35 4.44
N ALA A 99 -0.16 7.46 3.44
CA ALA A 99 -0.09 6.02 3.67
C ALA A 99 1.25 5.59 4.28
N VAL A 100 2.38 6.08 3.74
CA VAL A 100 3.73 5.83 4.27
C VAL A 100 3.85 6.32 5.72
N GLY A 101 3.38 7.55 6.00
CA GLY A 101 3.39 8.14 7.33
C GLY A 101 2.58 7.32 8.33
N SER A 102 1.38 6.89 7.95
CA SER A 102 0.52 6.03 8.77
C SER A 102 1.20 4.72 9.15
N VAL A 103 1.83 4.04 8.18
CA VAL A 103 2.56 2.78 8.43
C VAL A 103 3.82 3.01 9.27
N ALA A 104 4.55 4.10 9.04
CA ALA A 104 5.74 4.45 9.82
C ALA A 104 5.39 4.75 11.29
N VAL A 105 4.32 5.50 11.54
CA VAL A 105 3.80 5.75 12.89
C VAL A 105 3.34 4.44 13.53
N GLY A 106 2.65 3.59 12.79
CA GLY A 106 2.27 2.25 13.24
C GLY A 106 3.47 1.37 13.61
N ALA A 107 4.56 1.45 12.85
CA ALA A 107 5.79 0.72 13.13
C ALA A 107 6.54 1.25 14.36
N ALA A 108 6.52 2.57 14.60
CA ALA A 108 7.18 3.20 15.74
C ALA A 108 6.38 3.09 17.04
N THR A 109 5.04 3.17 16.97
CA THR A 109 4.16 3.29 18.15
C THR A 109 3.27 2.07 18.39
N GLY A 110 3.25 1.11 17.46
CA GLY A 110 2.35 -0.04 17.50
C GLY A 110 0.89 0.27 17.20
N ARG A 111 0.55 1.53 16.88
CA ARG A 111 -0.82 2.00 16.59
C ARG A 111 -0.93 2.44 15.13
N GLU A 112 -1.27 1.49 14.26
CA GLU A 112 -1.54 1.76 12.84
C GLU A 112 -3.04 1.86 12.58
N ASP A 113 -3.50 2.95 11.96
CA ASP A 113 -4.86 3.08 11.46
C ASP A 113 -4.98 2.48 10.05
N ALA A 114 -5.18 1.16 10.00
CA ALA A 114 -5.30 0.38 8.77
C ALA A 114 -6.35 0.95 7.78
N ARG A 115 -7.44 1.55 8.31
CA ARG A 115 -8.48 2.18 7.49
C ARG A 115 -7.97 3.43 6.78
N LEU A 116 -7.21 4.28 7.48
CA LEU A 116 -6.61 5.48 6.90
C LEU A 116 -5.62 5.09 5.80
N THR A 117 -4.76 4.11 6.06
CA THR A 117 -3.80 3.62 5.06
C THR A 117 -4.51 3.04 3.84
N ALA A 118 -5.55 2.23 4.03
CA ALA A 118 -6.32 1.66 2.92
C ALA A 118 -7.02 2.74 2.08
N VAL A 119 -7.68 3.72 2.71
CA VAL A 119 -8.33 4.83 2.00
C VAL A 119 -7.31 5.67 1.24
N ALA A 120 -6.18 5.98 1.86
CA ALA A 120 -5.10 6.73 1.23
C ALA A 120 -4.53 6.01 -0.01
N LEU A 121 -4.33 4.69 0.07
CA LEU A 121 -3.88 3.88 -1.08
C LEU A 121 -4.94 3.82 -2.19
N VAL A 122 -6.23 3.71 -1.84
CA VAL A 122 -7.32 3.71 -2.84
C VAL A 122 -7.40 5.05 -3.55
N LEU A 123 -7.35 6.17 -2.81
CA LEU A 123 -7.34 7.51 -3.38
C LEU A 123 -6.12 7.74 -4.28
N ALA A 124 -4.93 7.31 -3.83
CA ALA A 124 -3.74 7.33 -4.67
C ALA A 124 -3.96 6.53 -5.98
N GLY A 125 -4.58 5.36 -5.92
CA GLY A 125 -4.90 4.57 -7.12
C GLY A 125 -5.88 5.28 -8.07
N VAL A 126 -6.90 5.97 -7.55
CA VAL A 126 -7.85 6.76 -8.36
C VAL A 126 -7.13 7.89 -9.10
N THR A 127 -6.26 8.63 -8.42
CA THR A 127 -5.49 9.71 -9.07
C THR A 127 -4.59 9.19 -10.19
N GLN A 128 -4.02 7.99 -10.05
CA GLN A 128 -3.23 7.35 -11.11
C GLN A 128 -4.08 6.95 -12.31
N LEU A 129 -5.33 6.53 -12.09
CA LEU A 129 -6.25 6.20 -13.15
C LEU A 129 -6.66 7.46 -13.94
N GLU A 130 -6.93 8.57 -13.25
CA GLU A 130 -7.21 9.85 -13.90
C GLU A 130 -6.03 10.37 -14.71
N LEU A 131 -4.81 10.27 -14.15
CA LEU A 131 -3.59 10.65 -14.85
C LEU A 131 -3.39 9.81 -16.12
N ALA A 132 -3.52 8.49 -16.02
CA ALA A 132 -3.40 7.60 -17.18
C ALA A 132 -4.48 7.89 -18.24
N ARG A 133 -5.72 8.13 -17.81
CA ARG A 133 -6.81 8.50 -18.71
C ARG A 133 -6.53 9.83 -19.40
N GLY A 134 -6.02 10.83 -18.68
CA GLY A 134 -5.64 12.14 -19.21
C GLY A 134 -4.54 12.07 -20.27
N PHE A 135 -3.56 11.16 -20.11
CA PHE A 135 -2.54 10.93 -21.15
C PHE A 135 -3.03 10.09 -22.33
N SER A 136 -3.99 9.20 -22.11
CA SER A 136 -4.53 8.31 -23.16
C SER A 136 -5.54 8.98 -24.09
N THR A 137 -6.01 10.19 -23.78
CA THR A 137 -6.87 10.98 -24.69
C THR A 137 -6.07 11.65 -25.81
N GLN A 138 -4.75 11.62 -25.75
CA GLN A 138 -3.88 12.27 -26.73
C GLN A 138 -3.53 11.29 -27.88
N PRO A 139 -3.74 11.68 -29.15
CA PRO A 139 -3.49 10.78 -30.28
C PRO A 139 -2.04 10.27 -30.31
N GLY A 140 -1.87 8.95 -30.45
CA GLY A 140 -0.54 8.32 -30.53
C GLY A 140 0.13 8.02 -29.19
N ARG A 141 -0.59 8.17 -28.05
CA ARG A 141 -0.13 7.83 -26.70
C ARG A 141 -1.03 6.78 -26.05
N VAL A 142 -0.43 5.77 -25.44
CA VAL A 142 -1.12 4.82 -24.57
C VAL A 142 -0.47 4.87 -23.19
N ALA A 143 -1.28 5.09 -22.16
CA ALA A 143 -0.83 5.13 -20.78
C ALA A 143 -1.40 3.93 -20.00
N TRP A 144 -0.52 3.14 -19.42
CA TRP A 144 -0.85 1.94 -18.67
C TRP A 144 -0.94 2.25 -17.17
N PRO A 145 -2.11 2.07 -16.52
CA PRO A 145 -2.32 2.44 -15.11
C PRO A 145 -1.79 1.36 -14.14
N LEU A 146 -0.50 1.01 -14.25
CA LEU A 146 0.13 -0.03 -13.41
C LEU A 146 0.06 0.30 -11.92
N GLY A 147 0.21 1.57 -11.57
CA GLY A 147 0.21 2.10 -10.22
C GLY A 147 -1.14 1.96 -9.54
N ALA A 148 -2.24 2.17 -10.27
CA ALA A 148 -3.59 1.95 -9.73
C ALA A 148 -3.78 0.48 -9.32
N LEU A 149 -3.37 -0.45 -10.18
CA LEU A 149 -3.46 -1.89 -9.90
C LEU A 149 -2.57 -2.30 -8.72
N LEU A 150 -1.35 -1.78 -8.64
CA LEU A 150 -0.42 -2.07 -7.55
C LEU A 150 -0.90 -1.49 -6.22
N LEU A 151 -1.38 -0.24 -6.22
CA LEU A 151 -1.91 0.44 -5.03
C LEU A 151 -3.17 -0.28 -4.50
N TRP A 152 -4.10 -0.64 -5.39
CA TRP A 152 -5.29 -1.41 -5.02
C TRP A 152 -4.94 -2.83 -4.59
N GLY A 153 -3.97 -3.47 -5.26
CA GLY A 153 -3.47 -4.79 -4.89
C GLY A 153 -2.88 -4.80 -3.47
N VAL A 154 -2.08 -3.80 -3.10
CA VAL A 154 -1.54 -3.65 -1.75
C VAL A 154 -2.66 -3.34 -0.75
N ALA A 155 -3.56 -2.41 -1.06
CA ALA A 155 -4.71 -2.10 -0.19
C ALA A 155 -5.56 -3.36 0.09
N TRP A 156 -5.85 -4.14 -0.94
CA TRP A 156 -6.59 -5.38 -0.83
C TRP A 156 -5.82 -6.45 -0.05
N TYR A 157 -4.59 -6.76 -0.46
CA TYR A 157 -3.86 -7.91 0.06
C TYR A 157 -3.34 -7.69 1.48
N VAL A 158 -3.04 -6.44 1.85
CA VAL A 158 -2.47 -6.11 3.16
C VAL A 158 -3.55 -5.72 4.17
N TYR A 159 -4.63 -5.05 3.73
CA TYR A 159 -5.58 -4.40 4.63
C TYR A 159 -7.01 -4.98 4.60
N ARG A 160 -7.35 -5.91 3.71
CA ARG A 160 -8.70 -6.52 3.65
C ARG A 160 -9.04 -7.46 4.81
N TRP A 161 -8.05 -7.96 5.57
CA TRP A 161 -8.29 -9.08 6.49
C TRP A 161 -8.86 -8.78 7.91
N PRO A 162 -9.08 -7.55 8.42
CA PRO A 162 -9.59 -7.41 9.79
C PRO A 162 -11.12 -7.50 9.90
N VAL A 163 -11.86 -7.92 8.86
CA VAL A 163 -13.29 -8.25 9.02
C VAL A 163 -13.41 -9.74 9.27
N ARG A 164 -12.97 -10.20 10.44
CA ARG A 164 -13.60 -11.40 11.00
C ARG A 164 -14.97 -10.95 11.48
N PRO A 165 -16.08 -11.49 10.97
CA PRO A 165 -17.34 -11.34 11.67
C PRO A 165 -17.09 -11.87 13.07
N GLU A 166 -17.38 -11.06 14.10
CA GLU A 166 -17.58 -11.58 15.44
C GLU A 166 -18.59 -12.71 15.28
N SER A 167 -18.13 -13.95 15.40
CA SER A 167 -19.02 -15.07 15.64
C SER A 167 -19.73 -14.72 16.93
N GLY A 168 -20.96 -14.24 16.79
CA GLY A 168 -21.88 -14.09 17.91
C GLY A 168 -22.10 -15.48 18.46
N ASP A 169 -21.29 -15.86 19.43
CA ASP A 169 -21.63 -16.88 20.42
C ASP A 169 -22.79 -16.31 21.23
N GLY A 170 -23.97 -16.42 20.64
CA GLY A 170 -25.23 -16.44 21.36
C GLY A 170 -25.41 -17.82 21.95
N ASP A 171 -24.51 -18.21 22.86
CA ASP A 171 -24.81 -19.21 23.87
C ASP A 171 -25.82 -18.56 24.83
N GLY A 172 -27.09 -18.70 24.45
CA GLY A 172 -28.24 -18.29 25.24
C GLY A 172 -29.12 -19.50 25.48
N GLU A 173 -28.81 -20.21 26.56
CA GLU A 173 -29.64 -21.20 27.24
C GLU A 173 -31.14 -20.82 27.26
N SER A 174 -32.01 -21.77 26.89
CA SER A 174 -33.20 -22.20 27.67
C SER A 174 -33.72 -23.53 27.14
#